data_AF-A0A0Q9P431-F1
#
_entry.id   AF-A0A0Q9P431-F1
#
_cell.length_a   1.000
_cell.length_b   1.000
_cell.length_c   1.000
_cell.angle_alpha   90.00
_cell.angle_beta   90.00
_cell.angle_gamma   90.00
#
_symmetry.space_group_name_H-M   'P 1'
#
loop_
_entity.id
_entity.type
_entity.pdbx_description
1 polymer ?
#
loop_
_entity_poly.entity_id
_entity_poly.type
_entity_poly.pdbx_seq_one_letter_code
_entity_poly.pdbx_strand_id
1 'polypeptide(L)'
;MLDSTIRTAGRGTMSIDIEVGSICSTGDSARFGAAADVIATAMAVTMQSVLERHVAYNWVWTDEIRCRGCNASLPIPFLASTRANADRVFAAHRSAEVEALLAMGSGLLNRR
;
A
#
# COMPACT_ATOMS: atom_id res chain seq x y z
N MET A 1 24.92 5.01 18.48
CA MET A 1 24.18 4.14 17.55
C MET A 1 22.76 4.66 17.51
N LEU A 2 22.37 5.39 16.45
CA LEU A 2 21.04 5.98 16.34
C LEU A 2 20.04 4.85 16.09
N ASP A 3 19.23 4.53 17.10
CA ASP A 3 18.10 3.62 16.96
C ASP A 3 16.97 4.37 16.23
N SER A 4 17.18 4.67 14.94
CA SER A 4 16.25 5.41 14.08
C SER A 4 15.27 4.47 13.41
N THR A 5 14.66 3.58 14.18
CA THR A 5 13.58 2.72 13.68
C THR A 5 12.37 3.62 13.41
N ILE A 6 12.11 3.94 12.13
CA ILE A 6 10.92 4.70 11.75
C ILE A 6 9.76 3.71 11.75
N ARG A 7 9.00 3.68 12.85
CA ARG A 7 7.79 2.87 12.94
C ARG A 7 6.80 3.33 11.86
N THR A 8 6.30 2.37 11.10
CA THR A 8 5.28 2.49 10.03
C THR A 8 3.89 2.89 10.53
N ALA A 9 3.76 3.34 11.78
CA ALA A 9 2.53 3.83 12.38
C ALA A 9 2.18 5.25 11.88
N GLY A 10 2.26 5.47 10.57
CA GLY A 10 1.75 6.68 9.93
C GLY A 10 0.24 6.57 9.77
N ARG A 11 -0.50 7.41 10.52
CA ARG A 11 -1.92 7.74 10.26
C ARG A 11 -2.01 8.51 8.94
N GLY A 12 -1.85 7.80 7.82
CA GLY A 12 -2.15 8.31 6.49
C GLY A 12 -3.42 7.63 6.00
N THR A 13 -4.44 8.42 5.66
CA THR A 13 -5.59 7.92 4.91
C THR A 13 -5.16 7.70 3.47
N MET A 14 -5.20 6.45 3.00
CA MET A 14 -4.96 6.07 1.60
C MET A 14 -6.32 5.95 0.91
N SER A 15 -6.50 6.58 -0.25
CA SER A 15 -7.68 6.42 -1.12
C SER A 15 -7.25 5.75 -2.40
N ILE A 16 -7.98 4.71 -2.83
CA ILE A 16 -7.78 4.00 -4.08
C ILE A 16 -9.15 3.94 -4.76
N ASP A 17 -9.26 4.51 -5.95
CA ASP A 17 -10.49 4.49 -6.73
C ASP A 17 -10.53 3.20 -7.58
N ILE A 18 -11.57 2.39 -7.35
CA ILE A 18 -11.80 1.14 -8.09
C ILE A 18 -13.15 1.27 -8.79
N GLU A 19 -13.14 1.22 -10.12
CA GLU A 19 -14.36 1.23 -10.91
C GLU A 19 -15.00 -0.17 -10.90
N VAL A 20 -16.21 -0.27 -10.34
CA VAL A 20 -16.96 -1.54 -10.24
C VAL A 20 -18.20 -1.45 -11.13
N GLY A 21 -18.02 -1.43 -12.46
CA GLY A 21 -19.10 -1.57 -13.45
C GLY A 21 -20.31 -0.61 -13.31
N SER A 22 -21.39 -0.85 -14.07
CA SER A 22 -22.63 -0.07 -14.01
C SER A 22 -23.77 -0.88 -13.38
N ILE A 23 -24.61 -0.23 -12.55
CA ILE A 23 -25.73 -0.86 -11.85
C ILE A 23 -27.03 -0.60 -12.61
N CYS A 24 -27.72 -1.66 -13.06
CA CYS A 24 -28.97 -1.52 -13.83
C CYS A 24 -30.24 -2.01 -13.09
N SER A 25 -30.13 -2.68 -11.93
CA SER A 25 -31.30 -3.18 -11.18
C SER A 25 -31.05 -3.40 -9.67
N THR A 26 -32.13 -3.56 -8.89
CA THR A 26 -32.08 -3.85 -7.44
C THR A 26 -31.46 -5.21 -7.10
N GLY A 27 -31.62 -6.20 -7.99
CA GLY A 27 -30.93 -7.50 -7.89
C GLY A 27 -29.42 -7.37 -8.12
N ASP A 28 -29.01 -6.39 -8.92
CA ASP A 28 -27.61 -6.02 -9.05
C ASP A 28 -27.11 -5.32 -7.78
N SER A 29 -27.90 -4.46 -7.13
CA SER A 29 -27.49 -3.78 -5.88
C SER A 29 -27.04 -4.75 -4.77
N ALA A 30 -27.74 -5.87 -4.56
CA ALA A 30 -27.34 -6.88 -3.57
C ALA A 30 -26.05 -7.62 -3.98
N ARG A 31 -25.90 -7.89 -5.28
CA ARG A 31 -24.66 -8.47 -5.84
C ARG A 31 -23.49 -7.50 -5.76
N PHE A 32 -23.74 -6.21 -5.96
CA PHE A 32 -22.76 -5.14 -5.79
C PHE A 32 -22.36 -4.95 -4.34
N GLY A 33 -23.30 -5.04 -3.38
CA GLY A 33 -22.96 -5.04 -1.95
C GLY A 33 -22.03 -6.19 -1.59
N ALA A 34 -22.37 -7.41 -2.01
CA ALA A 34 -21.50 -8.58 -1.81
C ALA A 34 -20.13 -8.42 -2.52
N ALA A 35 -20.10 -7.85 -3.72
CA ALA A 35 -18.85 -7.58 -4.44
C ALA A 35 -18.02 -6.51 -3.75
N ALA A 36 -18.64 -5.45 -3.22
CA ALA A 36 -17.98 -4.40 -2.47
C ALA A 36 -17.36 -4.93 -1.17
N ASP A 37 -18.06 -5.82 -0.45
CA ASP A 37 -17.51 -6.47 0.75
C ASP A 37 -16.32 -7.38 0.41
N VAL A 38 -16.39 -8.12 -0.69
CA VAL A 38 -15.27 -8.94 -1.18
C VAL A 38 -14.07 -8.06 -1.55
N ILE A 39 -14.29 -6.94 -2.25
CA ILE A 39 -13.24 -5.98 -2.63
C ILE A 39 -12.63 -5.35 -1.37
N ALA A 40 -13.44 -4.87 -0.43
CA ALA A 40 -12.97 -4.29 0.83
C ALA A 40 -12.13 -5.29 1.63
N THR A 41 -12.56 -6.56 1.68
CA THR A 41 -11.81 -7.64 2.33
C THR A 41 -10.48 -7.89 1.61
N ALA A 42 -10.49 -7.98 0.27
CA ALA A 42 -9.28 -8.18 -0.52
C ALA A 42 -8.29 -7.01 -0.32
N MET A 43 -8.77 -5.78 -0.26
CA MET A 43 -7.96 -4.60 0.05
C MET A 43 -7.35 -4.69 1.46
N ALA A 44 -8.14 -5.01 2.48
CA ALA A 44 -7.66 -5.14 3.85
C ALA A 44 -6.58 -6.23 3.96
N VAL A 45 -6.79 -7.39 3.34
CA VAL A 45 -5.80 -8.48 3.29
C VAL A 45 -4.54 -8.05 2.55
N THR A 46 -4.67 -7.36 1.43
CA THR A 46 -3.52 -6.87 0.64
C THR A 46 -2.70 -5.84 1.42
N MET A 47 -3.37 -4.89 2.08
CA MET A 47 -2.71 -3.92 2.96
C MET A 47 -1.97 -4.62 4.10
N GLN A 48 -2.58 -5.63 4.71
CA GLN A 48 -1.96 -6.42 5.77
C GLN A 48 -0.71 -7.14 5.25
N SER A 49 -0.77 -7.75 4.06
CA SER A 49 0.38 -8.40 3.43
C SER A 49 1.53 -7.42 3.15
N VAL A 50 1.24 -6.20 2.72
CA VAL A 50 2.25 -5.14 2.53
C VAL A 50 2.90 -4.76 3.87
N LEU A 51 2.13 -4.63 4.95
CA LEU A 51 2.66 -4.34 6.28
C LEU A 51 3.57 -5.46 6.80
N GLU A 52 3.22 -6.72 6.54
CA GLU A 52 4.02 -7.89 6.91
C GLU A 52 5.31 -7.99 6.09
N ARG A 53 5.25 -7.69 4.78
CA ARG A 53 6.44 -7.65 3.91
C ARG A 53 7.40 -6.54 4.30
N HIS A 54 6.87 -5.43 4.83
CA HIS A 54 7.61 -4.22 5.17
C HIS A 54 7.55 -3.87 6.65
N VAL A 55 8.06 -4.79 7.46
CA VAL A 55 7.99 -4.72 8.94
C VAL A 55 8.58 -3.42 9.51
N ALA A 56 9.72 -2.96 8.98
CA ALA A 56 10.37 -1.76 9.46
C ALA A 56 11.29 -1.15 8.41
N TYR A 57 11.39 0.19 8.42
CA TYR A 57 12.30 0.95 7.59
C TYR A 57 13.32 1.70 8.45
N ASN A 58 14.56 1.70 7.99
CA ASN A 58 15.68 2.33 8.69
C ASN A 58 16.47 3.23 7.74
N TRP A 59 16.89 4.38 8.26
CA TRP A 59 17.88 5.22 7.60
C TRP A 59 19.18 4.44 7.43
N VAL A 60 19.67 4.39 6.20
CA VAL A 60 21.00 3.85 5.87
C VAL A 60 21.96 5.00 5.62
N TRP A 61 21.49 6.02 4.89
CA TRP A 61 22.20 7.27 4.70
C TRP A 61 21.25 8.46 4.77
N THR A 62 21.77 9.66 4.52
CA THR A 62 20.94 10.87 4.51
C THR A 62 19.89 10.82 3.40
N ASP A 63 20.18 10.22 2.26
CA ASP A 63 19.32 10.16 1.07
C ASP A 63 18.72 8.77 0.82
N GLU A 64 18.91 7.82 1.74
CA GLU A 64 18.49 6.44 1.55
C GLU A 64 17.88 5.83 2.82
N ILE A 65 16.72 5.21 2.63
CA ILE A 65 16.10 4.35 3.62
C ILE A 65 15.94 2.94 3.05
N ARG A 66 16.20 1.92 3.88
CA ARG A 66 15.97 0.52 3.51
C ARG A 66 14.95 -0.18 4.39
N CYS A 67 14.17 -1.05 3.77
CA CYS A 67 13.31 -2.00 4.47
C CYS A 67 14.15 -3.10 5.13
N ARG A 68 13.93 -3.38 6.42
CA ARG A 68 14.59 -4.49 7.12
C ARG A 68 14.09 -5.87 6.70
N GLY A 69 12.86 -5.98 6.20
CA GLY A 69 12.27 -7.26 5.81
C GLY A 69 12.74 -7.74 4.43
N CYS A 70 12.74 -6.84 3.44
CA CYS A 70 12.98 -7.19 2.05
C CYS A 70 14.15 -6.44 1.40
N ASN A 71 14.85 -5.57 2.14
CA ASN A 71 15.97 -4.74 1.66
C ASN A 71 15.60 -3.79 0.49
N ALA A 72 14.31 -3.50 0.28
CA ALA A 72 13.87 -2.47 -0.66
C ALA A 72 14.48 -1.12 -0.29
N SER A 73 15.07 -0.43 -1.28
CA SER A 73 15.68 0.88 -1.13
C SER A 73 14.71 1.96 -1.60
N LEU A 74 14.53 2.98 -0.76
CA LEU A 74 13.69 4.13 -1.04
C LEU A 74 14.56 5.40 -1.05
N PRO A 75 14.74 6.04 -2.22
CA PRO A 75 15.53 7.25 -2.31
C PRO A 75 14.76 8.45 -1.76
N ILE A 76 15.46 9.30 -1.01
CA ILE A 76 14.99 10.59 -0.53
C ILE A 76 16.01 11.64 -0.96
N PRO A 77 15.64 12.70 -1.70
CA PRO A 77 16.61 13.71 -2.10
C PRO A 77 17.34 14.29 -0.87
N PHE A 78 18.68 14.30 -0.89
CA PHE A 78 19.53 14.68 0.25
C PHE A 78 19.12 15.99 0.93
N LEU A 79 18.79 17.02 0.15
CA LEU A 79 18.38 18.34 0.67
C LEU A 79 16.96 18.34 1.26
N ALA A 80 16.18 17.29 0.97
CA ALA A 80 14.84 17.06 1.47
C ALA A 80 14.82 15.97 2.56
N SER A 81 15.96 15.52 3.06
CA SER A 81 16.05 14.41 4.01
C SER A 81 15.57 14.76 5.41
N THR A 82 14.25 14.77 5.56
CA THR A 82 13.54 15.00 6.80
C THR A 82 12.64 13.81 7.10
N ARG A 83 12.26 13.65 8.38
CA ARG A 83 11.29 12.61 8.79
C ARG A 83 9.96 12.74 8.03
N ALA A 84 9.47 13.96 7.80
CA ALA A 84 8.24 14.18 7.07
C ALA A 84 8.31 13.72 5.61
N ASN A 85 9.46 13.91 4.95
CA ASN A 85 9.65 13.45 3.58
C ASN A 85 9.83 11.93 3.51
N ALA A 86 10.50 11.32 4.50
CA ALA A 86 10.53 9.87 4.65
C ALA A 86 9.13 9.27 4.79
N ASP A 87 8.29 9.85 5.65
CA ASP A 87 6.90 9.39 5.85
C ASP A 87 6.08 9.46 4.55
N ARG A 88 6.27 10.49 3.73
CA ARG A 88 5.64 10.62 2.41
C ARG A 88 6.11 9.57 1.42
N VAL A 89 7.43 9.33 1.34
CA VAL A 89 8.00 8.30 0.45
C VAL A 89 7.52 6.90 0.86
N PHE A 90 7.40 6.62 2.15
CA PHE A 90 6.79 5.37 2.63
C PHE A 90 5.32 5.24 2.25
N ALA A 91 4.54 6.31 2.41
CA ALA A 91 3.13 6.29 2.02
C ALA A 91 2.98 5.97 0.52
N ALA A 92 3.76 6.64 -0.33
CA ALA A 92 3.76 6.42 -1.77
C ALA A 92 4.19 4.99 -2.15
N HIS A 93 5.25 4.47 -1.52
CA HIS A 93 5.71 3.10 -1.76
C HIS A 93 4.63 2.06 -1.40
N ARG A 94 3.98 2.20 -0.23
CA ARG A 94 2.90 1.29 0.17
C ARG A 94 1.71 1.34 -0.78
N SER A 95 1.32 2.53 -1.23
CA SER A 95 0.23 2.67 -2.22
C SER A 95 0.57 1.91 -3.51
N ALA A 96 1.78 2.14 -4.05
CA ALA A 96 2.21 1.49 -5.29
C ALA A 96 2.26 -0.04 -5.17
N GLU A 97 2.63 -0.58 -4.02
CA GLU A 97 2.62 -2.03 -3.81
C GLU A 97 1.21 -2.61 -3.66
N VAL A 98 0.31 -1.93 -2.96
CA VAL A 98 -1.09 -2.35 -2.89
C VAL A 98 -1.70 -2.35 -4.28
N GLU A 99 -1.49 -1.29 -5.06
CA GLU A 99 -1.93 -1.21 -6.46
C GLU A 99 -1.35 -2.35 -7.31
N ALA A 100 -0.05 -2.64 -7.19
CA ALA A 100 0.59 -3.73 -7.92
C ALA A 100 0.01 -5.11 -7.54
N LEU A 101 -0.24 -5.36 -6.24
CA LEU A 101 -0.84 -6.61 -5.78
C LEU A 101 -2.30 -6.76 -6.24
N LEU A 102 -3.08 -5.67 -6.20
CA LEU A 102 -4.45 -5.64 -6.72
C LEU A 102 -4.48 -5.86 -8.24
N ALA A 103 -3.56 -5.26 -9.00
CA ALA A 103 -3.42 -5.46 -10.44
C ALA A 103 -3.06 -6.93 -10.79
N MET A 104 -2.19 -7.56 -10.01
CA MET A 104 -1.86 -8.98 -10.20
C MET A 104 -3.03 -9.90 -9.81
N GLY A 105 -3.76 -9.58 -8.75
CA GLY A 105 -4.96 -10.32 -8.34
C GLY A 105 -6.12 -10.21 -9.34
N SER A 106 -6.30 -9.04 -9.98
CA SER A 106 -7.31 -8.83 -11.03
C SER A 106 -6.96 -9.50 -12.35
N GLY A 107 -5.67 -9.72 -12.65
CA GLY A 107 -5.23 -10.54 -13.79
C GLY A 107 -5.62 -12.02 -13.70
N LEU A 108 -5.85 -12.55 -12.50
CA LEU A 108 -6.34 -13.92 -12.28
C LEU A 108 -7.86 -14.04 -12.42
N LEU A 109 -8.62 -12.96 -12.19
CA LEU A 109 -10.07 -12.92 -12.39
C LEU A 109 -10.45 -12.76 -13.88
N ASN A 110 -9.59 -12.17 -14.70
CA ASN A 110 -9.80 -12.00 -16.14
C ASN A 110 -9.36 -13.21 -17.01
N ARG A 111 -9.02 -14.35 -16.39
CA ARG A 111 -8.59 -15.58 -17.08
C ARG A 111 -9.55 -16.76 -16.93
N ARG A 112 -10.83 -16.51 -16.65
CA ARG A 112 -11.89 -17.53 -16.65
C ARG A 112 -12.98 -17.20 -17.65
#